data_AF-X1FHR8-F1
#
_entry.id   AF-X1FHR8-F1
#
_cell.length_a   1.000
_cell.length_b   1.000
_cell.length_c   1.000
_cell.angle_alpha   90.00
_cell.angle_beta   90.00
_cell.angle_gamma   90.00
#
_symmetry.space_group_name_H-M   'P 1'
#
loop_
_entity.id
_entity.type
_entity.pdbx_description
1 polymer ?
#
loop_
_entity_poly.entity_id
_entity_poly.type
_entity_poly.pdbx_seq_one_letter_code
_entity_poly.pdbx_strand_id
1 'polypeptide(L)' 'DFFFVNGDHIIPIEVKYGITRQKIVPKVYNTFIKHVGIKKAVIVTKDHLHEERRENLKILFRPAWSVYNLNTEFEKIP' A
#
# COMPACT_ATOMS: atom_id res chain seq x y z
N ASP A 1 -5.91 -7.54 -0.47
CA ASP A 1 -5.67 -8.92 -0.95
C ASP A 1 -4.72 -9.67 -0.04
N PHE A 2 -3.60 -9.05 0.33
CA PHE A 2 -2.62 -9.63 1.25
C PHE A 2 -2.32 -8.65 2.38
N PHE A 3 -1.71 -9.16 3.44
CA PHE A 3 -1.09 -8.37 4.49
C PHE A 3 0.39 -8.72 4.56
N PHE A 4 1.23 -7.70 4.61
CA PHE A 4 2.64 -7.85 4.93
C PHE A 4 2.85 -7.38 6.37
N VAL A 5 3.42 -8.25 7.19
CA VAL A 5 3.68 -7.99 8.61
C VAL A 5 5.20 -7.83 8.78
N ASN A 6 5.63 -6.68 9.31
CA ASN A 6 7.02 -6.40 9.63
C ASN A 6 7.13 -5.85 11.05
N GLY A 7 7.49 -6.71 12.00
CA GLY A 7 7.40 -6.40 13.42
C GLY A 7 5.96 -6.01 13.79
N ASP A 8 5.80 -4.85 14.42
CA ASP A 8 4.50 -4.31 14.84
C ASP A 8 3.74 -3.59 13.71
N HIS A 9 4.30 -3.53 12.50
CA HIS A 9 3.69 -2.85 11.37
C HIS A 9 2.92 -3.83 10.48
N ILE A 10 1.64 -3.56 10.30
CA ILE A 10 0.78 -4.27 9.34
C ILE A 10 0.58 -3.38 8.12
N ILE A 11 0.99 -3.88 6.95
CA ILE A 11 0.89 -3.18 5.68
C ILE A 11 -0.10 -3.93 4.78
N PRO A 12 -1.28 -3.37 4.51
CA PRO A 12 -2.21 -3.95 3.56
C PRO A 12 -1.68 -3.80 2.14
N ILE A 13 -1.74 -4.89 1.39
CA ILE A 13 -1.38 -4.96 -0.02
C ILE A 13 -2.62 -5.31 -0.83
N GLU A 14 -2.95 -4.46 -1.79
CA GLU A 14 -3.99 -4.70 -2.79
C GLU A 14 -3.36 -4.87 -4.17
N VAL A 15 -3.83 -5.83 -4.95
CA VAL A 15 -3.26 -6.13 -6.26
C VAL A 15 -4.28 -5.82 -7.36
N LYS A 16 -3.87 -5.01 -8.34
CA LYS A 16 -4.70 -4.58 -9.47
C LYS A 16 -4.01 -4.91 -10.79
N TYR A 17 -4.48 -5.94 -11.49
CA TYR A 17 -3.96 -6.33 -12.80
C TYR A 17 -4.63 -5.63 -14.00
N GLY A 18 -5.75 -4.94 -13.78
CA GLY A 18 -6.50 -4.22 -14.81
C GLY A 18 -6.10 -2.73 -14.93
N ILE A 19 -6.22 -2.17 -16.14
CA ILE A 19 -5.86 -0.77 -16.48
C ILE A 19 -6.87 0.25 -15.90
N THR A 20 -7.95 -0.21 -15.27
CA THR A 20 -8.90 0.69 -14.59
C THR A 20 -8.15 1.46 -13.51
N ARG A 21 -7.94 2.75 -13.77
CA ARG A 21 -7.24 3.75 -12.93
C ARG A 21 -7.97 4.01 -11.61
N GLN A 22 -8.36 2.99 -10.88
CA GLN A 22 -8.91 3.16 -9.55
C GLN A 22 -7.74 3.45 -8.61
N LYS A 23 -7.33 4.72 -8.60
CA LYS A 23 -6.29 5.30 -7.74
C LYS A 23 -6.81 5.57 -6.32
N ILE A 24 -8.05 5.22 -6.04
CA ILE A 24 -8.70 5.50 -4.77
C ILE A 24 -8.64 4.21 -3.95
N VAL A 25 -8.08 4.30 -2.74
CA VAL A 25 -8.15 3.23 -1.75
C VAL A 25 -9.62 2.88 -1.51
N PRO A 26 -10.03 1.62 -1.71
CA PRO A 26 -11.39 1.21 -1.40
C PRO A 26 -11.75 1.55 0.04
N LYS A 27 -12.92 2.15 0.25
CA LYS A 27 -13.38 2.61 1.58
C LYS A 27 -13.37 1.52 2.65
N VAL A 28 -13.48 0.25 2.26
CA VAL A 28 -13.39 -0.90 3.17
C VAL A 28 -12.08 -0.93 3.95
N TYR A 29 -10.97 -0.49 3.34
CA TYR A 29 -9.68 -0.43 4.02
C TYR A 29 -9.61 0.74 5.00
N ASN A 30 -10.32 1.85 4.79
CA ASN A 30 -10.27 3.00 5.71
C ASN A 30 -10.76 2.62 7.11
N THR A 31 -11.82 1.82 7.22
CA THR A 31 -12.34 1.39 8.53
C THR A 31 -11.32 0.50 9.25
N PHE A 32 -10.68 -0.42 8.53
CA PHE A 32 -9.65 -1.30 9.06
C PHE A 32 -8.40 -0.51 9.49
N ILE A 33 -7.94 0.41 8.64
CA ILE A 33 -6.79 1.29 8.89
C ILE A 33 -6.97 2.12 10.16
N LYS A 34 -8.18 2.65 10.39
CA LYS A 34 -8.49 3.42 11.61
C LYS A 34 -8.45 2.59 12.89
N HIS A 35 -8.86 1.32 12.85
CA HIS A 35 -8.86 0.46 14.03
C HIS A 35 -7.48 -0.12 14.34
N VAL A 36 -6.68 -0.40 13.30
CA VAL A 36 -5.40 -1.13 13.43
C VAL A 36 -4.20 -0.17 13.47
N GLY A 37 -4.41 1.14 13.28
CA GLY A 37 -3.33 2.14 13.36
C GLY A 37 -2.35 2.09 12.18
N ILE A 38 -2.83 1.70 11.00
CA ILE A 38 -1.99 1.47 9.82
C ILE A 38 -1.53 2.80 9.22
N LYS A 39 -0.22 3.01 9.10
CA LYS A 39 0.36 4.24 8.53
C LYS A 39 0.56 4.20 7.00
N LYS A 40 0.65 3.02 6.39
CA LYS A 40 1.07 2.85 4.99
C LYS A 40 0.30 1.73 4.30
N ALA A 41 -0.19 1.99 3.09
CA ALA A 41 -0.86 1.00 2.23
C ALA A 41 -0.14 0.90 0.88
N VAL A 42 -0.05 -0.31 0.32
CA VAL A 42 0.64 -0.56 -0.96
C VAL A 42 -0.35 -1.17 -1.95
N ILE A 43 -0.37 -0.62 -3.17
CA ILE A 43 -1.14 -1.13 -4.29
C ILE A 43 -0.18 -1.62 -5.36
N VAL A 44 -0.21 -2.92 -5.64
CA VAL A 44 0.60 -3.54 -6.68
C VAL A 44 -0.18 -3.52 -7.99
N THR A 45 0.37 -2.89 -9.02
CA THR A 45 -0.25 -2.76 -10.34
C THR A 45 0.62 -3.35 -11.43
N LYS A 46 0.13 -3.44 -12.67
CA LYS A 46 0.96 -3.95 -13.79
C LYS A 46 2.10 -2.97 -14.14
N ASP A 47 1.73 -1.72 -14.46
CA ASP A 47 2.63 -0.77 -15.13
C ASP A 47 2.67 0.62 -14.47
N HIS A 48 2.14 0.78 -13.23
CA HIS A 48 1.99 2.10 -12.61
C HIS A 48 2.80 2.24 -11.31
N LEU A 49 3.67 3.26 -11.29
CA LEU A 49 4.46 3.70 -10.13
C LEU A 49 4.01 5.11 -9.70
N HIS A 50 3.57 5.28 -8.45
CA HIS A 50 3.10 6.56 -7.91
C HIS A 50 3.02 6.56 -6.38
N GLU A 51 3.01 7.74 -5.76
CA GLU A 51 2.74 7.92 -4.32
C GLU A 51 1.67 8.98 -4.12
N GLU A 52 0.69 8.70 -3.25
CA GLU A 52 -0.36 9.64 -2.87
C GLU A 52 -0.47 9.70 -1.34
N ARG A 53 -0.74 10.89 -0.78
CA ARG A 53 -1.03 11.07 0.64
C ARG A 53 -2.47 11.54 0.83
N ARG A 54 -3.19 10.90 1.75
CA ARG A 54 -4.53 11.31 2.18
C ARG A 54 -4.64 11.21 3.68
N GLU A 55 -4.95 12.34 4.33
CA GLU A 55 -5.00 12.42 5.80
C GLU A 55 -3.69 11.91 6.41
N ASN A 56 -3.76 10.87 7.23
CA ASN A 56 -2.65 10.17 7.87
C ASN A 56 -2.17 8.93 7.10
N LEU A 57 -2.68 8.68 5.90
CA LEU A 57 -2.36 7.51 5.09
C LEU A 57 -1.41 7.87 3.94
N LYS A 58 -0.30 7.14 3.84
CA LYS A 58 0.58 7.13 2.66
C LYS A 58 0.27 5.91 1.79
N ILE A 59 -0.08 6.14 0.53
CA ILE A 59 -0.43 5.11 -0.45
C ILE A 59 0.69 5.02 -1.48
N LEU A 60 1.26 3.82 -1.66
CA LEU A 60 2.26 3.55 -2.68
C LEU A 60 1.68 2.67 -3.78
N PHE A 61 1.67 3.16 -5.01
CA PHE A 61 1.40 2.37 -6.20
C PHE A 61 2.73 1.88 -6.75
N ARG A 62 2.89 0.56 -6.85
CA ARG A 62 4.13 -0.07 -7.32
C ARG A 62 3.79 -1.05 -8.44
N PRO A 63 4.54 -1.09 -9.55
CA PRO A 63 4.38 -2.15 -10.52
C PRO A 63 4.83 -3.50 -9.93
N ALA A 64 4.24 -4.61 -10.36
CA ALA A 64 4.46 -5.95 -9.80
C ALA A 64 5.93 -6.37 -9.77
N TRP A 65 6.69 -6.00 -10.80
CA TRP A 65 8.13 -6.28 -10.87
C TRP A 65 8.97 -5.50 -9.85
N SER A 66 8.46 -4.40 -9.28
CA SER A 66 9.19 -3.55 -8.32
C SER A 66 8.97 -3.91 -6.85
N VAL A 67 8.07 -4.86 -6.58
CA VAL A 67 7.60 -5.21 -5.23
C VAL A 67 8.71 -5.83 -4.37
N TYR A 68 9.71 -6.47 -4.98
CA TYR A 68 10.82 -7.09 -4.25
C TYR A 68 11.68 -6.09 -3.46
N ASN A 69 11.64 -4.80 -3.80
CA ASN A 69 12.38 -3.74 -3.10
C ASN A 69 11.62 -3.14 -1.90
N LEU A 70 10.49 -3.74 -1.51
CA LEU A 70 9.68 -3.21 -0.43
C LEU A 70 10.43 -3.21 0.92
N ASN A 71 11.19 -4.26 1.25
CA ASN A 71 11.93 -4.35 2.52
C ASN A 71 12.84 -3.15 2.80
N THR A 72 13.59 -2.68 1.79
CA THR A 72 14.57 -1.60 1.95
C THR A 72 13.97 -0.20 2.08
N GLU A 73 12.74 0.01 1.61
CA GLU A 73 12.04 1.29 1.80
C GLU A 73 11.32 1.39 3.15
N PHE A 74 11.04 0.27 3.82
CA PHE A 74 10.37 0.27 5.13
C PHE A 74 11.33 0.50 6.30
N GLU A 75 12.61 0.17 6.15
CA GLU A 75 13.65 0.50 7.15
C GLU A 75 13.97 2.01 7.22
N LYS A 76 13.58 2.79 6.20
CA LYS A 76 13.83 4.25 6.15
C LYS A 76 12.73 5.11 6.77
N ILE A 77 11.70 4.50 7.34
CA ILE A 77 10.64 5.22 8.05
C ILE A 77 11.08 5.31 9.52
N PRO A 78 11.42 6.50 10.04
CA PRO A 78 11.82 6.67 11.44
C PRO A 78 10.67 6.36 12.42
#